data_AF-A0A4U2Z6G9-F1
#
_entry.id   AF-A0A4U2Z6G9-F1
#
_cell.length_a   1.000
_cell.length_b   1.000
_cell.length_c   1.000
_cell.angle_alpha   90.00
_cell.angle_beta   90.00
_cell.angle_gamma   90.00
#
_symmetry.space_group_name_H-M   'P 1'
#
loop_
_entity.id
_entity.type
_entity.pdbx_description
1 polymer ?
#
loop_
_entity_poly.entity_id
_entity_poly.type
_entity_poly.pdbx_seq_one_letter_code
_entity_poly.pdbx_strand_id
1 'polypeptide(L)'
;MQKHTKEIDKLYDWATENGLVRLSDESSFGFPKDKSKILEIEALDLSGYELTEIPKEIGCLTNLKKLWLNDNQISKLPDEFTKLVNLEYLYLDHNPLEELPTNIDNLINLKVLEVSNTKLKRLPPNIVKLNNIESICFDSTVKNNLLLCHESWIYNITNQQKEDKE
;
A
#
# COMPACT_ATOMS: atom_id res chain seq x y z
N MET A 1 -18.39 -7.99 -18.89
CA MET A 1 -17.49 -7.00 -19.53
C MET A 1 -17.81 -5.55 -19.17
N GLN A 2 -19.07 -5.13 -19.01
CA GLN A 2 -19.40 -3.70 -18.77
C GLN A 2 -19.03 -3.13 -17.37
N LYS A 3 -18.90 -3.97 -16.33
CA LYS A 3 -18.63 -3.49 -14.96
C LYS A 3 -17.19 -2.97 -14.79
N HIS A 4 -16.20 -3.69 -15.32
CA HIS A 4 -14.80 -3.27 -15.25
C HIS A 4 -14.55 -1.96 -16.01
N THR A 5 -15.24 -1.73 -17.13
CA THR A 5 -15.12 -0.46 -17.87
C THR A 5 -15.47 0.74 -16.98
N LYS A 6 -16.57 0.67 -16.22
CA LYS A 6 -17.00 1.78 -15.34
C LYS A 6 -16.07 2.02 -14.14
N GLU A 7 -15.47 0.97 -13.59
CA GLU A 7 -14.51 1.10 -12.47
C GLU A 7 -13.19 1.72 -12.95
N ILE A 8 -12.71 1.27 -14.11
CA ILE A 8 -11.53 1.86 -14.77
C ILE A 8 -11.80 3.32 -15.13
N ASP A 9 -13.02 3.63 -15.57
CA ASP A 9 -13.37 5.01 -15.91
C ASP A 9 -13.21 5.95 -14.73
N LYS A 10 -13.82 5.60 -13.60
CA LYS A 10 -13.71 6.39 -12.37
C LYS A 10 -12.28 6.50 -11.83
N LEU A 11 -11.52 5.41 -11.87
CA LEU A 11 -10.12 5.45 -11.42
C LEU A 11 -9.29 6.39 -12.29
N TYR A 12 -9.50 6.35 -13.61
CA TYR A 12 -8.80 7.24 -14.54
C TYR A 12 -9.22 8.70 -14.36
N ASP A 13 -10.50 8.96 -14.14
CA ASP A 13 -11.02 10.31 -13.89
C ASP A 13 -10.42 10.87 -12.60
N TRP A 14 -10.43 10.10 -11.50
CA TRP A 14 -9.74 10.46 -10.25
C TRP A 14 -8.25 10.73 -10.47
N ALA A 15 -7.57 9.88 -11.25
CA ALA A 15 -6.16 10.08 -11.57
C ALA A 15 -5.91 11.37 -12.38
N THR A 16 -6.82 11.72 -13.27
CA THR A 16 -6.75 12.95 -14.07
C THR A 16 -6.96 14.18 -13.19
N GLU A 17 -7.95 14.14 -12.29
CA GLU A 17 -8.26 15.22 -11.35
C GLU A 17 -7.10 15.52 -10.39
N ASN A 18 -6.32 14.50 -10.02
CA ASN A 18 -5.15 14.62 -9.16
C ASN A 18 -3.83 14.81 -9.93
N GLY A 19 -3.87 15.00 -11.25
CA GLY A 19 -2.67 15.23 -12.06
C GLY A 19 -1.71 14.04 -12.14
N LEU A 20 -2.22 12.83 -11.90
CA LEU A 20 -1.45 11.58 -11.85
C LEU A 20 -1.28 10.94 -13.24
N VAL A 21 -2.06 11.38 -14.22
CA VAL A 21 -1.97 10.92 -15.62
C VAL A 21 -0.77 11.59 -16.29
N ARG A 22 0.14 10.76 -16.79
CA ARG A 22 1.37 11.21 -17.43
C ARG A 22 1.11 11.71 -18.84
N LEU A 23 2.00 12.58 -19.32
CA LEU A 23 2.00 13.04 -20.72
C LEU A 23 2.54 11.98 -21.68
N SER A 24 3.39 11.05 -21.21
CA SER A 24 3.97 9.94 -21.97
C SER A 24 3.85 8.59 -21.25
N ASP A 25 3.72 7.54 -22.04
CA ASP A 25 3.70 6.13 -21.56
C ASP A 25 5.12 5.57 -21.35
N GLU A 26 6.16 6.36 -21.59
CA GLU A 26 7.56 5.94 -21.52
C GLU A 26 8.17 6.05 -20.13
N SER A 27 7.53 6.78 -19.20
CA SER A 27 7.99 6.78 -17.81
C SER A 27 7.56 5.50 -17.09
N SER A 28 8.14 5.22 -15.94
CA SER A 28 7.81 4.04 -15.12
C SER A 28 6.88 4.34 -13.93
N PHE A 29 6.54 5.61 -13.65
CA PHE A 29 5.91 6.05 -12.37
C PHE A 29 4.72 7.05 -12.53
N GLY A 30 3.47 6.69 -12.11
CA GLY A 30 2.16 7.37 -12.40
C GLY A 30 1.13 6.59 -13.27
N PHE A 31 0.01 7.20 -13.72
CA PHE A 31 -0.98 6.56 -14.62
C PHE A 31 -0.64 6.78 -16.11
N PRO A 32 -0.80 5.77 -17.00
CA PRO A 32 -0.54 5.91 -18.43
C PRO A 32 -1.55 6.84 -19.09
N LYS A 33 -1.13 7.50 -20.18
CA LYS A 33 -2.03 8.33 -20.99
C LYS A 33 -3.04 7.46 -21.74
N ASP A 34 -2.62 6.27 -22.16
CA ASP A 34 -3.52 5.28 -22.73
C ASP A 34 -4.22 4.51 -21.60
N LYS A 35 -5.49 4.86 -21.38
CA LYS A 35 -6.38 4.22 -20.41
C LYS A 35 -6.46 2.70 -20.56
N SER A 36 -6.30 2.16 -21.76
CA SER A 36 -6.36 0.71 -22.00
C SER A 36 -5.23 -0.05 -21.30
N LYS A 37 -4.10 0.62 -21.02
CA LYS A 37 -2.92 0.05 -20.37
C LYS A 37 -2.99 0.08 -18.85
N ILE A 38 -4.01 0.69 -18.24
CA ILE A 38 -4.12 0.79 -16.77
C ILE A 38 -4.05 -0.58 -16.10
N LEU A 39 -4.69 -1.60 -16.70
CA LEU A 39 -4.72 -2.94 -16.12
C LEU A 39 -3.38 -3.67 -16.25
N GLU A 40 -2.43 -3.15 -17.01
CA GLU A 40 -1.10 -3.74 -17.22
C GLU A 40 -0.05 -3.19 -16.25
N ILE A 41 -0.41 -2.20 -15.42
CA ILE A 41 0.51 -1.56 -14.48
C ILE A 41 0.94 -2.55 -13.39
N GLU A 42 2.24 -2.82 -13.31
CA GLU A 42 2.86 -3.60 -12.24
C GLU A 42 3.51 -2.73 -11.17
N ALA A 43 3.84 -1.48 -11.49
CA ALA A 43 4.49 -0.53 -10.59
C ALA A 43 3.83 0.85 -10.72
N LEU A 44 3.33 1.37 -9.61
CA LEU A 44 2.63 2.65 -9.55
C LEU A 44 3.19 3.48 -8.41
N ASP A 45 3.74 4.63 -8.76
CA ASP A 45 4.23 5.61 -7.80
C ASP A 45 3.29 6.81 -7.79
N LEU A 46 2.70 7.04 -6.62
CA LEU A 46 1.78 8.12 -6.29
C LEU A 46 2.32 8.90 -5.07
N SER A 47 3.63 8.89 -4.85
CA SER A 47 4.25 9.60 -3.72
C SER A 47 4.23 11.12 -3.91
N GLY A 48 4.02 11.87 -2.81
CA GLY A 48 4.18 13.33 -2.83
C GLY A 48 3.09 14.13 -3.55
N TYR A 49 1.89 13.57 -3.76
CA TYR A 49 0.80 14.23 -4.49
C TYR A 49 -0.26 14.87 -3.58
N GLU A 50 0.02 14.99 -2.28
CA GLU A 50 -0.92 15.54 -1.28
C GLU A 50 -2.27 14.79 -1.26
N LEU A 51 -2.30 13.52 -1.67
CA LEU A 51 -3.52 12.74 -1.77
C LEU A 51 -4.15 12.57 -0.39
N THR A 52 -5.43 12.91 -0.25
CA THR A 52 -6.18 12.74 1.01
C THR A 52 -6.89 11.39 1.10
N GLU A 53 -7.18 10.78 -0.04
CA GLU A 53 -7.84 9.49 -0.16
C GLU A 53 -7.38 8.72 -1.40
N ILE A 54 -7.59 7.40 -1.38
CA ILE A 54 -7.44 6.52 -2.54
C ILE A 54 -8.81 5.94 -2.89
N PRO A 55 -9.27 6.02 -4.15
CA PRO A 55 -10.58 5.54 -4.54
C PRO A 55 -10.62 4.02 -4.44
N LYS A 56 -11.79 3.48 -4.08
CA LYS A 56 -12.00 2.02 -4.02
C LYS A 56 -11.70 1.30 -5.33
N GLU A 57 -11.82 2.00 -6.45
CA GLU A 57 -11.51 1.48 -7.77
C GLU A 57 -10.04 1.11 -7.93
N ILE A 58 -9.12 1.53 -7.03
CA ILE A 58 -7.74 1.04 -7.00
C ILE A 58 -7.66 -0.49 -6.98
N GLY A 59 -8.66 -1.16 -6.38
CA GLY A 59 -8.74 -2.61 -6.33
C GLY A 59 -8.93 -3.30 -7.69
N CYS A 60 -9.09 -2.55 -8.79
CA CYS A 60 -9.07 -3.12 -10.14
C CYS A 60 -7.65 -3.36 -10.68
N LEU A 61 -6.61 -2.74 -10.08
CA LEU A 61 -5.20 -2.89 -10.49
C LEU A 61 -4.60 -4.21 -9.99
N THR A 62 -5.22 -5.33 -10.34
CA THR A 62 -4.86 -6.66 -9.81
C THR A 62 -3.47 -7.14 -10.21
N ASN A 63 -2.84 -6.56 -11.24
CA ASN A 63 -1.46 -6.86 -11.66
C ASN A 63 -0.39 -6.07 -10.89
N LEU A 64 -0.80 -5.14 -10.02
CA LEU A 64 0.11 -4.26 -9.30
C LEU A 64 0.97 -5.04 -8.29
N LYS A 65 2.29 -4.89 -8.40
CA LYS A 65 3.30 -5.50 -7.54
C LYS A 65 3.99 -4.48 -6.64
N LYS A 66 4.11 -3.23 -7.08
CA LYS A 66 4.79 -2.16 -6.33
C LYS A 66 3.91 -0.92 -6.27
N LEU A 67 3.68 -0.41 -5.07
CA LEU A 67 2.88 0.77 -4.84
C LEU A 67 3.58 1.71 -3.86
N TRP A 68 3.91 2.92 -4.34
CA TRP A 68 4.39 4.01 -3.51
C TRP A 68 3.25 5.00 -3.27
N LEU A 69 2.93 5.22 -2.00
CA LEU A 69 1.94 6.16 -1.50
C LEU A 69 2.52 7.07 -0.42
N ASN A 70 3.84 7.02 -0.21
CA ASN A 70 4.53 7.84 0.79
C ASN A 70 4.37 9.34 0.54
N ASP A 71 4.52 10.14 1.58
CA ASP A 71 4.46 11.60 1.52
C ASP A 71 3.10 12.13 0.99
N ASN A 72 2.00 11.56 1.47
CA ASN A 72 0.64 12.02 1.16
C ASN A 72 -0.12 12.39 2.46
N GLN A 73 -1.42 12.66 2.35
CA GLN A 73 -2.31 13.00 3.46
C GLN A 73 -3.37 11.91 3.69
N ILE A 74 -3.05 10.66 3.37
CA ILE A 74 -3.99 9.53 3.42
C ILE A 74 -4.21 9.11 4.87
N SER A 75 -5.43 9.28 5.38
CA SER A 75 -5.79 8.84 6.74
C SER A 75 -6.34 7.42 6.80
N LYS A 76 -6.81 6.88 5.66
CA LYS A 76 -7.41 5.54 5.55
C LYS A 76 -7.27 4.97 4.14
N LEU A 77 -7.12 3.64 4.04
CA LEU A 77 -7.19 2.89 2.80
C LEU A 77 -8.60 2.31 2.58
N PRO A 78 -9.11 2.20 1.33
CA PRO A 78 -10.39 1.56 1.04
C PRO A 78 -10.32 0.05 1.28
N ASP A 79 -11.44 -0.60 1.60
CA ASP A 79 -11.49 -2.05 1.82
C ASP A 79 -11.06 -2.85 0.58
N GLU A 80 -11.35 -2.30 -0.61
CA GLU A 80 -10.94 -2.84 -1.90
C GLU A 80 -9.44 -2.87 -2.14
N PHE A 81 -8.64 -2.17 -1.31
CA PHE A 81 -7.19 -2.25 -1.34
C PHE A 81 -6.69 -3.68 -1.13
N THR A 82 -7.44 -4.49 -0.38
CA THR A 82 -7.13 -5.91 -0.13
C THR A 82 -7.30 -6.82 -1.35
N LYS A 83 -7.81 -6.29 -2.49
CA LYS A 83 -7.90 -7.00 -3.78
C LYS A 83 -6.58 -7.03 -4.55
N LEU A 84 -5.58 -6.24 -4.13
CA LEU A 84 -4.25 -6.18 -4.74
C LEU A 84 -3.40 -7.41 -4.37
N VAL A 85 -3.88 -8.60 -4.69
CA VAL A 85 -3.31 -9.88 -4.23
C VAL A 85 -1.89 -10.15 -4.74
N ASN A 86 -1.46 -9.46 -5.80
CA ASN A 86 -0.10 -9.55 -6.36
C ASN A 86 0.86 -8.49 -5.79
N LEU A 87 0.41 -7.65 -4.85
CA LEU A 87 1.24 -6.60 -4.28
C LEU A 87 2.37 -7.20 -3.45
N GLU A 88 3.60 -6.83 -3.77
CA GLU A 88 4.83 -7.28 -3.11
C GLU A 88 5.47 -6.17 -2.26
N TYR A 89 5.40 -4.92 -2.70
CA TYR A 89 6.01 -3.76 -2.03
C TYR A 89 4.98 -2.66 -1.85
N LEU A 90 4.80 -2.21 -0.60
CA LEU A 90 3.88 -1.15 -0.23
C LEU A 90 4.57 -0.13 0.69
N TYR A 91 4.61 1.11 0.22
CA TYR A 91 5.16 2.25 0.96
C TYR A 91 4.04 3.23 1.29
N LEU A 92 3.78 3.42 2.58
CA LEU A 92 2.72 4.28 3.14
C LEU A 92 3.28 5.26 4.18
N ASP A 93 4.60 5.34 4.33
CA ASP A 93 5.23 6.23 5.28
C ASP A 93 4.86 7.69 5.04
N HIS A 94 4.99 8.51 6.08
CA HIS A 94 4.67 9.94 6.02
C HIS A 94 3.22 10.21 5.58
N ASN A 95 2.29 9.39 6.06
CA ASN A 95 0.84 9.60 5.92
C ASN A 95 0.16 9.63 7.28
N PRO A 96 -0.91 10.40 7.49
CA PRO A 96 -1.68 10.40 8.74
C PRO A 96 -2.56 9.13 8.92
N LEU A 97 -2.12 7.98 8.40
CA LEU A 97 -2.85 6.71 8.38
C LEU A 97 -3.12 6.21 9.80
N GLU A 98 -4.40 6.00 10.14
CA GLU A 98 -4.81 5.61 11.50
C GLU A 98 -4.92 4.09 11.70
N GLU A 99 -5.24 3.37 10.64
CA GLU A 99 -5.45 1.93 10.63
C GLU A 99 -5.04 1.29 9.30
N LEU A 100 -4.53 0.06 9.37
CA LEU A 100 -4.41 -0.82 8.22
C LEU A 100 -5.73 -1.61 8.02
N PRO A 101 -6.08 -1.99 6.78
CA PRO A 101 -7.26 -2.81 6.50
C PRO A 101 -7.29 -4.09 7.35
N THR A 102 -8.48 -4.44 7.86
CA THR A 102 -8.67 -5.64 8.70
C THR A 102 -8.37 -6.94 7.98
N ASN A 103 -8.38 -6.97 6.64
CA ASN A 103 -8.04 -8.12 5.80
C ASN A 103 -6.70 -7.93 5.08
N ILE A 104 -5.71 -7.29 5.73
CA ILE A 104 -4.36 -7.13 5.16
C ILE A 104 -3.72 -8.49 4.79
N ASP A 105 -4.14 -9.58 5.45
CA ASP A 105 -3.72 -10.95 5.15
C ASP A 105 -4.12 -11.46 3.76
N ASN A 106 -4.97 -10.73 3.02
CA ASN A 106 -5.24 -11.00 1.60
C ASN A 106 -4.08 -10.61 0.68
N LEU A 107 -3.16 -9.74 1.13
CA LEU A 107 -1.96 -9.37 0.39
C LEU A 107 -0.90 -10.47 0.52
N ILE A 108 -1.26 -11.68 0.08
CA ILE A 108 -0.49 -12.91 0.32
C ILE A 108 0.94 -12.88 -0.24
N ASN A 109 1.23 -12.00 -1.20
CA ASN A 109 2.53 -11.84 -1.82
C ASN A 109 3.35 -10.67 -1.23
N LEU A 110 2.83 -9.98 -0.21
CA LEU A 110 3.49 -8.82 0.38
C LEU A 110 4.81 -9.23 1.04
N LYS A 111 5.90 -8.59 0.61
CA LYS A 111 7.27 -8.78 1.10
C LYS A 111 7.73 -7.60 1.95
N VAL A 112 7.36 -6.38 1.53
CA VAL A 112 7.76 -5.15 2.23
C VAL A 112 6.54 -4.30 2.52
N LEU A 113 6.41 -3.92 3.79
CA LEU A 113 5.41 -2.95 4.26
C LEU A 113 6.11 -1.84 5.05
N GLU A 114 6.04 -0.61 4.55
CA GLU A 114 6.58 0.58 5.21
C GLU A 114 5.42 1.47 5.66
N VAL A 115 5.29 1.66 6.98
CA VAL A 115 4.23 2.46 7.63
C VAL A 115 4.79 3.33 8.76
N SER A 116 6.07 3.68 8.70
CA SER A 116 6.71 4.62 9.62
C SER A 116 6.19 6.05 9.41
N ASN A 117 6.30 6.89 10.43
CA ASN A 117 5.75 8.24 10.45
C ASN A 117 4.25 8.28 10.09
N THR A 118 3.47 7.38 10.70
CA THR A 118 2.00 7.34 10.55
C THR A 118 1.28 7.61 11.87
N LYS A 119 -0.06 7.64 11.86
CA LYS A 119 -0.88 7.70 13.08
C LYS A 119 -1.32 6.32 13.57
N LEU A 120 -0.70 5.27 13.04
CA LEU A 120 -1.07 3.89 13.31
C LEU A 120 -0.85 3.59 14.79
N LYS A 121 -1.89 3.10 15.46
CA LYS A 121 -1.78 2.76 16.90
C LYS A 121 -1.36 1.32 17.13
N ARG A 122 -1.67 0.45 16.17
CA ARG A 122 -1.39 -0.99 16.24
C ARG A 122 -1.35 -1.62 14.86
N LEU A 123 -0.57 -2.69 14.73
CA LEU A 123 -0.68 -3.60 13.60
C LEU A 123 -1.91 -4.51 13.78
N PRO A 124 -2.64 -4.85 12.71
CA PRO A 124 -3.79 -5.74 12.80
C PRO A 124 -3.33 -7.17 13.11
N PRO A 125 -4.04 -7.95 13.95
CA PRO A 125 -3.54 -9.25 14.44
C PRO A 125 -3.28 -10.29 13.34
N ASN A 126 -4.01 -10.22 12.23
CA ASN A 126 -3.86 -11.10 11.07
C ASN A 126 -2.61 -10.81 10.23
N ILE A 127 -1.86 -9.74 10.50
CA ILE A 127 -0.59 -9.46 9.83
C ILE A 127 0.41 -10.62 9.96
N VAL A 128 0.27 -11.44 11.01
CA VAL A 128 1.06 -12.65 11.25
C VAL A 128 0.86 -13.75 10.20
N LYS A 129 -0.18 -13.66 9.37
CA LYS A 129 -0.47 -14.63 8.30
C LYS A 129 0.21 -14.28 6.96
N LEU A 130 0.92 -13.14 6.89
CA LEU A 130 1.67 -12.74 5.71
C LEU A 130 2.95 -13.58 5.60
N ASN A 131 2.84 -14.80 5.08
CA ASN A 131 3.93 -15.78 5.07
C ASN A 131 5.12 -15.38 4.18
N ASN A 132 4.94 -14.42 3.28
CA ASN A 132 5.99 -13.94 2.37
C ASN A 132 6.62 -12.62 2.84
N ILE A 133 6.23 -12.10 4.01
CA ILE A 133 6.75 -10.82 4.49
C ILE A 133 8.22 -10.98 4.89
N GLU A 134 9.06 -10.09 4.36
CA GLU A 134 10.50 -10.06 4.59
C GLU A 134 10.86 -8.89 5.52
N SER A 135 10.15 -7.77 5.41
CA SER A 135 10.37 -6.56 6.20
C SER A 135 9.08 -5.81 6.48
N ILE A 136 8.91 -5.36 7.74
CA ILE A 136 7.90 -4.38 8.11
C ILE A 136 8.58 -3.29 8.92
N CYS A 137 8.46 -2.04 8.45
CA CYS A 137 8.96 -0.87 9.14
C CYS A 137 7.78 -0.07 9.70
N PHE A 138 7.87 0.32 10.97
CA PHE A 138 6.82 1.05 11.67
C PHE A 138 7.37 1.75 12.92
N ASP A 139 6.70 2.80 13.37
CA ASP A 139 7.17 3.60 14.50
C ASP A 139 7.18 2.80 15.82
N SER A 140 8.13 3.10 16.71
CA SER A 140 8.23 2.49 18.03
C SER A 140 6.98 2.68 18.92
N THR A 141 6.12 3.64 18.58
CA THR A 141 4.85 3.91 19.28
C THR A 141 3.72 2.93 18.91
N VAL A 142 3.85 2.20 17.80
CA VAL A 142 2.84 1.26 17.32
C VAL A 142 2.85 0.00 18.19
N LYS A 143 1.71 -0.33 18.79
CA LYS A 143 1.55 -1.59 19.51
C LYS A 143 1.55 -2.76 18.53
N ASN A 144 2.49 -3.68 18.68
CA ASN A 144 2.52 -4.91 17.91
C ASN A 144 2.26 -6.12 18.82
N ASN A 145 1.49 -7.09 18.31
CA ASN A 145 1.28 -8.38 18.97
C ASN A 145 2.27 -9.44 18.45
N LEU A 146 3.31 -9.03 17.71
CA LEU A 146 4.25 -9.92 17.03
C LEU A 146 5.11 -10.70 18.04
N LEU A 147 5.33 -10.16 19.24
CA LEU A 147 6.07 -10.81 20.33
C LEU A 147 5.51 -12.18 20.78
N LEU A 148 4.28 -12.53 20.39
CA LEU A 148 3.65 -13.82 20.71
C LEU A 148 3.83 -14.89 19.61
N CYS A 149 4.46 -14.55 18.48
CA CYS A 149 4.57 -15.43 17.31
C CYS A 149 6.05 -15.75 17.01
N HIS A 150 6.36 -17.02 16.77
CA HIS A 150 7.73 -17.56 16.73
C HIS A 150 8.26 -17.69 15.28
N GLU A 151 8.05 -16.67 14.45
CA GLU A 151 8.45 -16.69 13.02
C GLU A 151 9.75 -15.90 12.77
N SER A 152 10.59 -16.38 11.85
CA SER A 152 11.93 -15.82 11.60
C SER A 152 11.93 -14.36 11.14
N TRP A 153 10.89 -13.89 10.45
CA TRP A 153 10.76 -12.49 10.04
C TRP A 153 10.43 -11.55 11.21
N ILE A 154 9.81 -12.08 12.28
CA ILE A 154 9.52 -11.33 13.51
C ILE A 154 10.82 -10.98 14.24
N TYR A 155 11.83 -11.85 14.18
CA TYR A 155 13.14 -11.59 14.80
C TYR A 155 13.79 -10.32 14.24
N ASN A 156 13.75 -10.14 12.90
CA ASN A 156 14.30 -8.95 12.24
C ASN A 156 13.58 -7.67 12.65
N ILE A 157 12.25 -7.72 12.81
CA ILE A 157 11.44 -6.58 13.27
C ILE A 157 11.74 -6.23 14.74
N THR A 158 11.83 -7.23 15.62
CA THR A 158 12.04 -6.98 17.06
C THR A 158 13.40 -6.38 17.39
N ASN A 159 14.40 -6.56 16.52
CA ASN A 159 15.73 -5.97 16.70
C ASN A 159 15.79 -4.50 16.25
N GLN A 160 15.04 -4.09 15.22
CA GLN A 160 14.89 -2.67 14.87
C GLN A 160 14.33 -1.85 16.04
N GLN A 161 13.44 -2.42 16.86
CA GLN A 161 12.87 -1.73 18.02
C GLN A 161 13.80 -1.62 19.24
N LYS A 162 14.91 -2.35 19.27
CA LYS A 162 15.86 -2.33 20.40
C LYS A 162 16.97 -1.30 20.25
N GLU A 163 17.30 -0.90 19.02
CA GLU A 163 18.39 0.04 18.75
C GLU A 163 18.04 1.51 19.07
N ASP A 164 16.75 1.84 19.25
CA ASP A 164 16.29 3.20 19.64
C ASP A 164 16.31 3.47 21.16
N LYS A 165 17.02 2.66 21.95
CA LYS A 165 17.07 2.79 23.43
C LYS A 165 18.47 2.86 24.04
N GLU A 166 19.50 3.08 23.25
CA GLU A 166 20.86 3.42 23.72
C GLU A 166 21.28 4.82 23.26
#